data_AF-A0A9X8VKT1-F1
#
_entry.id   AF-A0A9X8VKT1-F1
#
_cell.length_a   1.000
_cell.length_b   1.000
_cell.length_c   1.000
_cell.angle_alpha   90.00
_cell.angle_beta   90.00
_cell.angle_gamma   90.00
#
_symmetry.space_group_name_H-M   'P 1'
#
loop_
_entity.id
_entity.type
_entity.pdbx_description
1 polymer ?
#
loop_
_entity_poly.entity_id
_entity_poly.type
_entity_poly.pdbx_seq_one_letter_code
_entity_poly.pdbx_strand_id
1 'polypeptide(L)'
;AEHALKPWLQKLARKGTPVINISPMRDDCPEFVNAEWIPIRPNTDVALMLALAYEIQRLGAQDEAFLHSHCVGYQQLADYLNGVSDGVAKTPAWASDITGIPTARIALLARQLIGV
;
A
#
# COMPACT_ATOMS: atom_id res chain seq x y z
N ALA A 1 14.20 -1.65 28.40
CA ALA A 1 13.69 -1.09 27.14
C ALA A 1 12.19 -0.87 27.30
N GLU A 2 11.71 0.38 27.29
CA GLU A 2 10.26 0.62 27.33
C GLU A 2 9.64 0.23 25.97
N HIS A 3 8.68 -0.69 25.99
CA HIS A 3 7.83 -0.96 24.82
C HIS A 3 6.81 0.17 24.65
N ALA A 4 7.20 1.21 23.93
CA ALA A 4 6.45 2.45 23.79
C ALA A 4 5.25 2.40 22.81
N LEU A 5 4.99 1.27 22.14
CA LEU A 5 3.99 1.17 21.06
C LEU A 5 2.58 1.60 21.52
N LYS A 6 2.10 1.06 22.64
CA LYS A 6 0.74 1.34 23.14
C LYS A 6 0.50 2.82 23.44
N PRO A 7 1.37 3.52 24.20
CA PRO A 7 1.25 4.97 24.38
C PRO A 7 1.16 5.77 23.08
N TRP A 8 1.91 5.40 22.04
CA TRP A 8 1.89 6.08 20.74
C TRP A 8 0.61 5.82 19.95
N LEU A 9 0.13 4.57 19.93
CA LEU A 9 -1.15 4.23 19.30
C LEU A 9 -2.34 4.94 19.96
N GLN A 10 -2.31 5.10 21.29
CA GLN A 10 -3.34 5.87 22.00
C GLN A 10 -3.32 7.35 21.61
N LYS A 11 -2.13 7.95 21.43
CA LYS A 11 -2.01 9.33 20.94
C LYS A 11 -2.52 9.46 19.50
N LEU A 12 -2.21 8.50 18.63
CA LEU A 12 -2.68 8.45 17.24
C LEU A 12 -4.21 8.37 17.17
N ALA A 13 -4.82 7.46 17.95
CA ALA A 13 -6.26 7.30 18.03
C ALA A 13 -6.96 8.57 18.55
N ARG A 14 -6.43 9.21 19.61
CA ARG A 14 -6.97 10.48 20.15
C ARG A 14 -6.89 11.63 19.15
N LYS A 15 -5.91 11.64 18.26
CA LYS A 15 -5.78 12.63 17.18
C LYS A 15 -6.82 12.40 16.07
N GLY A 16 -7.49 11.24 16.04
CA GLY A 16 -8.42 10.87 14.97
C GLY A 16 -7.72 10.64 13.63
N THR A 17 -6.43 10.28 13.65
CA THR A 17 -5.70 9.99 12.41
C THR A 17 -6.21 8.68 11.82
N PRO A 18 -6.58 8.63 10.53
CA PRO A 18 -6.99 7.37 9.89
C PRO A 18 -5.89 6.31 10.02
N VAL A 19 -6.29 5.09 10.39
CA VAL A 19 -5.39 3.93 10.49
C VAL A 19 -5.97 2.81 9.65
N ILE A 20 -5.12 2.17 8.86
CA ILE A 20 -5.48 1.02 8.03
C ILE A 20 -4.63 -0.17 8.50
N ASN A 21 -5.28 -1.27 8.85
CA ASN A 21 -4.65 -2.55 9.15
C ASN A 21 -4.78 -3.47 7.93
N ILE A 22 -3.68 -3.67 7.21
CA ILE A 22 -3.60 -4.65 6.11
C ILE A 22 -2.99 -5.92 6.69
N SER A 23 -3.83 -6.90 7.02
CA SER A 23 -3.39 -8.14 7.64
C SER A 23 -4.43 -9.26 7.41
N PRO A 24 -4.01 -10.53 7.30
CA PRO A 24 -4.94 -11.66 7.39
C PRO A 24 -5.70 -11.72 8.72
N MET A 25 -5.17 -11.10 9.79
CA MET A 25 -5.74 -11.08 11.14
C MET A 25 -6.18 -9.67 11.54
N ARG A 26 -7.47 -9.53 11.89
CA ARG A 26 -8.01 -8.25 12.37
C ARG A 26 -7.32 -7.75 13.64
N ASP A 27 -6.97 -8.68 14.53
CA ASP A 27 -6.45 -8.41 15.87
C ASP A 27 -4.97 -7.97 15.89
N ASP A 28 -4.31 -7.93 14.73
CA ASP A 28 -2.96 -7.35 14.58
C ASP A 28 -2.94 -5.83 14.86
N CYS A 29 -4.12 -5.19 14.91
CA CYS A 29 -4.27 -3.82 15.37
C CYS A 29 -5.15 -3.78 16.64
N PRO A 30 -4.71 -3.12 17.73
CA PRO A 30 -5.53 -3.01 18.93
C PRO A 30 -6.86 -2.30 18.65
N GLU A 31 -7.95 -2.85 19.18
CA GLU A 31 -9.32 -2.39 18.93
C GLU A 31 -9.52 -0.88 19.20
N PHE A 32 -8.86 -0.34 20.24
CA PHE A 32 -8.95 1.09 20.60
C PHE A 32 -8.41 2.05 19.53
N VAL A 33 -7.67 1.54 18.53
CA VAL A 33 -7.17 2.33 17.39
C VAL A 33 -8.27 2.54 16.35
N ASN A 34 -9.31 1.68 16.34
CA ASN A 34 -10.41 1.71 15.38
C ASN A 34 -9.91 1.75 13.92
N ALA A 35 -8.90 0.93 13.61
CA ALA A 35 -8.34 0.85 12.27
C ALA A 35 -9.34 0.22 11.28
N GLU A 36 -9.35 0.73 10.05
CA GLU A 36 -9.98 0.04 8.93
C GLU A 36 -9.19 -1.25 8.66
N TRP A 37 -9.85 -2.40 8.73
CA TRP A 37 -9.21 -3.67 8.44
C TRP A 37 -9.41 -4.08 6.99
N ILE A 38 -8.30 -4.30 6.29
CA ILE A 38 -8.24 -4.83 4.93
C ILE A 38 -7.65 -6.24 5.00
N PRO A 39 -8.48 -7.29 4.89
CA PRO A 39 -7.98 -8.66 4.88
C PRO A 39 -7.19 -8.93 3.60
N ILE A 40 -5.95 -9.38 3.76
CA ILE A 40 -5.09 -9.82 2.65
C ILE A 40 -4.87 -11.33 2.72
N ARG A 41 -4.86 -12.00 1.56
CA ARG A 41 -4.43 -13.40 1.47
C ARG A 41 -2.97 -13.52 1.94
N PRO A 42 -2.62 -14.43 2.86
CA PRO A 42 -1.24 -14.57 3.32
C PRO A 42 -0.23 -14.72 2.18
N ASN A 43 0.94 -14.08 2.34
CA ASN A 43 2.06 -14.11 1.38
C ASN A 43 1.78 -13.44 0.02
N THR A 44 0.81 -12.51 -0.05
CA THR A 44 0.47 -11.81 -1.30
C THR A 44 0.72 -10.30 -1.27
N ASP A 45 1.33 -9.80 -0.19
CA ASP A 45 1.56 -8.39 0.08
C ASP A 45 2.37 -7.68 -1.02
N VAL A 46 3.33 -8.38 -1.63
CA VAL A 46 4.11 -7.84 -2.75
C VAL A 46 3.23 -7.52 -3.96
N ALA A 47 2.20 -8.33 -4.24
CA ALA A 47 1.27 -8.03 -5.32
C ALA A 47 0.48 -6.74 -5.04
N LEU A 48 0.06 -6.53 -3.78
CA LEU A 48 -0.54 -5.27 -3.38
C LEU A 48 0.43 -4.09 -3.56
N MET A 49 1.65 -4.20 -3.06
CA MET A 49 2.67 -3.14 -3.17
C MET A 49 2.94 -2.75 -4.62
N LEU A 50 3.07 -3.73 -5.52
CA LEU A 50 3.27 -3.50 -6.94
C LEU A 50 2.08 -2.79 -7.59
N ALA A 51 0.85 -3.17 -7.23
CA ALA A 51 -0.33 -2.49 -7.76
C ALA A 51 -0.52 -1.07 -7.23
N LEU A 52 -0.15 -0.82 -5.98
CA LEU A 52 -0.12 0.54 -5.44
C LEU A 52 0.92 1.39 -6.18
N ALA A 53 2.12 0.87 -6.40
CA ALA A 53 3.16 1.58 -7.15
C ALA A 53 2.74 1.86 -8.60
N TYR A 54 2.15 0.87 -9.28
CA TYR A 54 1.58 1.04 -10.62
C TYR A 54 0.52 2.15 -10.64
N GLU A 55 -0.42 2.15 -9.69
CA GLU A 55 -1.52 3.11 -9.69
C GLU A 55 -1.04 4.53 -9.35
N ILE A 56 -0.09 4.67 -8.42
CA ILE A 56 0.57 5.96 -8.13
C ILE A 56 1.30 6.49 -9.36
N GLN A 57 2.03 5.61 -10.08
CA GLN A 57 2.70 5.96 -11.32
C GLN A 57 1.71 6.40 -12.41
N ARG A 58 0.63 5.65 -12.59
CA ARG A 58 -0.43 5.93 -13.57
C ARG A 58 -1.12 7.26 -13.29
N LEU A 59 -1.18 7.69 -12.02
CA LEU A 59 -1.69 8.99 -11.60
C LEU A 59 -0.66 10.12 -11.69
N GLY A 60 0.60 9.82 -12.01
CA GLY A 60 1.68 10.81 -12.08
C GLY A 60 2.04 11.43 -10.74
N ALA A 61 1.81 10.70 -9.63
CA ALA A 61 1.93 11.21 -8.28
C ALA A 61 3.22 10.75 -7.56
N GLN A 62 4.10 10.03 -8.25
CA GLN A 62 5.43 9.69 -7.76
C GLN A 62 6.34 10.92 -7.68
N ASP A 63 7.22 10.96 -6.69
CA ASP A 63 8.27 11.98 -6.60
C ASP A 63 9.44 11.61 -7.55
N GLU A 64 9.33 12.05 -8.80
CA GLU A 64 10.34 11.76 -9.83
C GLU A 64 11.71 12.35 -9.50
N ALA A 65 11.74 13.53 -8.88
CA ALA A 65 13.00 14.18 -8.51
C ALA A 65 13.74 13.36 -7.46
N PHE A 66 13.02 12.87 -6.44
CA PHE A 66 13.59 11.98 -5.43
C PHE A 66 14.09 10.68 -6.06
N LEU A 67 13.27 10.03 -6.89
CA LEU A 67 13.63 8.78 -7.56
C LEU A 67 14.88 8.94 -8.43
N HIS A 68 15.01 10.03 -9.17
CA HIS A 68 16.16 10.28 -10.03
C HIS A 68 17.45 10.57 -9.24
N SER A 69 17.36 11.27 -8.12
CA SER A 69 18.54 11.71 -7.35
C SER A 69 18.97 10.73 -6.26
N HIS A 70 18.06 9.90 -5.75
CA HIS A 70 18.31 9.04 -4.58
C HIS A 70 18.09 7.55 -4.84
N CYS A 71 17.68 7.15 -6.04
CA CYS A 71 17.48 5.73 -6.39
C CYS A 71 18.22 5.37 -7.67
N VAL A 72 18.61 4.10 -7.78
CA VAL A 72 19.16 3.51 -9.00
C VAL A 72 18.24 2.35 -9.40
N GLY A 73 17.93 2.26 -10.68
CA GLY A 73 17.12 1.15 -11.20
C GLY A 73 15.61 1.42 -11.29
N TYR A 74 15.15 2.66 -11.06
CA TYR A 74 13.72 2.98 -11.10
C TYR A 74 13.09 2.69 -12.48
N GLN A 75 13.79 2.97 -13.58
CA GLN A 75 13.26 2.73 -14.92
C GLN A 75 12.95 1.23 -15.14
N GLN A 76 13.81 0.34 -14.67
CA GLN A 76 13.58 -1.11 -14.76
C GLN A 76 12.35 -1.54 -13.96
N LEU A 77 12.12 -0.95 -12.79
CA LEU A 77 10.91 -1.18 -12.01
C LEU A 77 9.68 -0.62 -12.73
N ALA A 78 9.75 0.60 -13.26
CA ALA A 78 8.68 1.22 -14.03
C ALA A 78 8.26 0.36 -15.23
N ASP A 79 9.22 -0.16 -15.99
CA ASP A 79 8.97 -1.05 -17.13
C ASP A 79 8.26 -2.34 -16.66
N TYR A 80 8.69 -2.92 -15.53
CA TYR A 80 8.05 -4.10 -14.94
C TYR A 80 6.62 -3.83 -14.43
N LEU A 81 6.38 -2.67 -13.80
CA LEU A 81 5.05 -2.26 -13.35
C LEU A 81 4.08 -2.15 -14.53
N ASN A 82 4.54 -1.61 -15.65
CA ASN A 82 3.74 -1.44 -16.87
C ASN A 82 3.66 -2.70 -17.74
N GLY A 83 4.31 -3.80 -17.34
CA GLY A 83 4.31 -5.05 -18.09
C GLY A 83 5.17 -5.02 -19.35
N VAL A 84 6.07 -4.05 -19.50
CA VAL A 84 6.98 -3.94 -20.65
C VAL A 84 7.97 -5.12 -20.68
N SER A 85 8.42 -5.58 -19.52
CA SER A 85 9.43 -6.64 -19.41
C SER A 85 8.84 -8.07 -19.38
N ASP A 86 7.58 -8.24 -18.99
CA ASP A 86 6.97 -9.56 -18.78
C ASP A 86 5.56 -9.74 -19.40
N GLY A 87 5.03 -8.70 -20.04
CA GLY A 87 3.70 -8.71 -20.67
C GLY A 87 2.52 -8.52 -19.72
N VAL A 88 2.75 -8.33 -18.41
CA VAL A 88 1.67 -8.25 -17.41
C VAL A 88 1.77 -6.94 -16.64
N ALA A 89 0.88 -5.99 -16.93
CA ALA A 89 0.77 -4.78 -16.13
C ALA A 89 0.27 -5.09 -14.72
N LYS A 90 0.94 -4.52 -13.70
CA LYS A 90 0.66 -4.75 -12.28
C LYS A 90 -0.54 -3.93 -11.81
N THR A 91 -1.67 -4.05 -12.50
CA THR A 91 -2.87 -3.25 -12.24
C THR A 91 -3.55 -3.61 -10.90
N PRO A 92 -4.43 -2.75 -10.36
CA PRO A 92 -5.29 -3.11 -9.23
C PRO A 92 -6.15 -4.35 -9.49
N ALA A 93 -6.57 -4.61 -10.74
CA ALA A 93 -7.32 -5.81 -11.09
C ALA A 93 -6.45 -7.07 -10.97
N TRP A 94 -5.22 -7.02 -11.50
CA TRP A 94 -4.24 -8.08 -11.36
C TRP A 94 -3.93 -8.41 -9.88
N ALA A 95 -3.72 -7.40 -9.04
CA ALA A 95 -3.47 -7.64 -7.62
C ALA A 95 -4.71 -8.15 -6.88
N SER A 96 -5.92 -7.78 -7.30
CA SER A 96 -7.17 -8.26 -6.70
C SER A 96 -7.29 -9.79 -6.79
N ASP A 97 -6.96 -10.36 -7.96
CA ASP A 97 -7.02 -11.82 -8.17
C ASP A 97 -6.06 -12.60 -7.25
N ILE A 98 -4.91 -11.99 -6.96
CA ILE A 98 -3.85 -12.58 -6.12
C ILE A 98 -4.15 -12.37 -4.63
N THR A 99 -4.52 -11.16 -4.23
CA THR A 99 -4.62 -10.75 -2.82
C THR A 99 -5.98 -11.04 -2.22
N GLY A 100 -7.03 -11.12 -3.04
CA GLY A 100 -8.43 -11.13 -2.62
C GLY A 100 -8.98 -9.75 -2.21
N ILE A 101 -8.18 -8.68 -2.26
CA ILE A 101 -8.65 -7.32 -1.96
C ILE A 101 -9.37 -6.76 -3.19
N PRO A 102 -10.60 -6.22 -3.08
CA PRO A 102 -11.31 -5.68 -4.22
C PRO A 102 -10.52 -4.62 -4.98
N THR A 103 -10.52 -4.68 -6.32
CA THR A 103 -9.86 -3.73 -7.22
C THR A 103 -10.10 -2.26 -6.83
N ALA A 104 -11.36 -1.90 -6.58
CA ALA A 104 -11.73 -0.54 -6.19
C ALA A 104 -11.08 -0.10 -4.87
N ARG A 105 -10.90 -1.03 -3.93
CA ARG A 105 -10.26 -0.74 -2.64
C ARG A 105 -8.76 -0.53 -2.79
N ILE A 106 -8.09 -1.30 -3.64
CA ILE A 106 -6.67 -1.11 -3.98
C ILE A 106 -6.45 0.27 -4.62
N ALA A 107 -7.30 0.65 -5.59
CA ALA A 107 -7.23 1.96 -6.23
C ALA A 107 -7.49 3.11 -5.25
N LEU A 108 -8.45 2.94 -4.33
CA LEU A 108 -8.70 3.91 -3.25
C LEU A 108 -7.49 4.02 -2.32
N LEU A 109 -6.84 2.92 -1.97
CA LEU A 109 -5.65 2.92 -1.11
C LEU A 109 -4.50 3.71 -1.76
N ALA A 110 -4.29 3.56 -3.07
CA ALA A 110 -3.30 4.34 -3.79
C ALA A 110 -3.58 5.85 -3.73
N ARG A 111 -4.85 6.26 -3.87
CA ARG A 111 -5.28 7.67 -3.72
C ARG A 111 -5.02 8.22 -2.32
N GLN A 112 -5.36 7.43 -1.30
CA GLN A 112 -5.10 7.77 0.11
C GLN A 112 -3.61 8.00 0.37
N LEU A 113 -2.72 7.20 -0.25
CA LEU A 113 -1.27 7.34 -0.09
C LEU A 113 -0.70 8.61 -0.71
N ILE A 114 -1.32 9.14 -1.76
CA ILE A 114 -0.91 10.40 -2.41
C ILE A 114 -1.66 11.62 -1.86
N GLY A 115 -2.50 11.43 -0.84
CA GLY A 115 -3.19 12.50 -0.12
C GLY A 115 -4.50 13.00 -0.73
N VAL A 116 -5.16 12.20 -1.58
CA VAL A 116 -6.49 12.52 -2.17
C VAL A 116 -7.57 11.49 -1.87
#